data_AF-A0A9E3AT94-F1
#
_entry.id   AF-A0A9E3AT94-F1
#
_cell.length_a   1.000
_cell.length_b   1.000
_cell.length_c   1.000
_cell.angle_alpha   90.00
_cell.angle_beta   90.00
_cell.angle_gamma   90.00
#
_symmetry.space_group_name_H-M   'P 1'
#
loop_
_entity.id
_entity.type
_entity.pdbx_description
1 polymer ?
#
loop_
_entity_poly.entity_id
_entity_poly.type
_entity_poly.pdbx_seq_one_letter_code
_entity_poly.pdbx_strand_id
1 'polypeptide(L)' 'NNPKFKIVGEMFSVEPFGIGFRKGDSDLRDAVNVALRDLWASGEYKALYRKYFGTDPTVPIETQP' A
#
# COMPACT_ATOMS: atom_id res chain seq x y z
N ASN A 1 10.85 16.73 -1.76
CA ASN A 1 12.33 16.82 -1.80
C ASN A 1 12.83 17.89 -0.85
N ASN A 2 13.65 17.51 0.13
CA ASN A 2 14.34 18.43 1.03
C ASN A 2 15.86 18.27 0.81
N PRO A 3 16.54 19.20 0.11
CA PRO A 3 17.92 19.04 -0.35
C PRO A 3 18.95 18.98 0.79
N LYS A 4 18.56 19.27 2.02
CA LYS A 4 19.42 19.19 3.21
C LYS A 4 19.58 17.76 3.75
N PHE A 5 18.77 16.81 3.29
CA PHE A 5 18.76 15.44 3.81
C PHE A 5 18.86 14.43 2.67
N LYS A 6 19.59 13.33 2.93
CA LYS A 6 19.67 12.17 2.04
C LYS A 6 19.42 10.88 2.84
N ILE A 7 18.78 9.91 2.21
CA ILE A 7 18.70 8.55 2.73
C ILE A 7 20.09 7.92 2.55
N VAL A 8 20.57 7.21 3.57
CA VAL A 8 21.88 6.53 3.57
C VAL A 8 21.68 5.05 3.84
N GLY A 9 22.53 4.20 3.25
CA GLY A 9 22.45 2.76 3.39
C GLY A 9 21.39 2.10 2.52
N GLU A 10 21.26 0.79 2.67
CA GLU A 10 20.25 -0.03 2.00
C GLU A 10 18.95 -0.08 2.84
N MET A 11 17.87 -0.54 2.21
CA MET A 11 16.59 -0.75 2.89
C MET A 11 16.77 -1.77 4.01
N PHE A 12 16.54 -1.36 5.25
CA PHE A 12 16.77 -2.20 6.42
C PHE A 12 15.71 -3.31 6.59
N SER A 13 14.45 -3.01 6.25
CA SER A 13 13.32 -3.95 6.35
C SER A 13 12.24 -3.66 5.32
N VAL A 14 11.47 -4.70 4.98
CA VAL A 14 10.20 -4.57 4.25
C VAL A 14 9.08 -4.80 5.26
N GLU A 15 8.28 -3.77 5.51
CA GLU A 15 7.17 -3.81 6.46
C GLU A 15 5.86 -3.65 5.71
N PRO A 16 5.06 -4.72 5.56
CA PRO A 16 3.77 -4.61 4.89
C PRO A 16 2.78 -3.82 5.75
N PHE A 17 2.08 -2.87 5.13
CA PHE A 17 1.03 -2.09 5.77
C PHE A 17 -0.34 -2.77 5.61
N GLY A 18 -1.13 -2.78 6.67
CA GLY A 18 -2.49 -3.33 6.69
C GLY A 18 -3.50 -2.37 7.30
N ILE A 19 -4.78 -2.62 7.04
CA ILE A 19 -5.90 -1.89 7.65
C ILE A 19 -6.47 -2.76 8.79
N GLY A 20 -6.49 -2.22 10.01
CA GLY A 20 -6.98 -2.93 11.18
C GLY A 20 -8.51 -2.92 11.28
N PHE A 21 -9.11 -4.07 11.59
CA PHE A 21 -10.54 -4.24 11.84
C PHE A 21 -10.81 -4.79 13.24
N ARG A 22 -12.06 -4.71 13.68
CA ARG A 22 -12.48 -5.40 14.91
C ARG A 22 -12.26 -6.90 14.76
N LYS A 23 -11.81 -7.54 15.83
CA LYS A 23 -11.64 -9.00 15.86
C LYS A 23 -12.98 -9.68 15.55
N GLY A 24 -12.99 -10.58 14.57
CA GLY A 24 -14.17 -11.33 14.14
C GLY A 24 -15.05 -10.63 13.10
N ASP A 25 -14.74 -9.39 12.72
CA ASP A 25 -15.45 -8.65 11.66
C ASP A 25 -14.90 -9.05 10.27
N SER A 26 -15.07 -10.34 9.94
CA SER A 26 -14.51 -10.95 8.72
C SER A 26 -15.17 -10.37 7.47
N ASP A 27 -16.47 -10.07 7.51
CA ASP A 27 -17.20 -9.54 6.35
C ASP A 27 -16.63 -8.18 5.91
N LEU A 28 -16.39 -7.27 6.86
CA LEU A 28 -15.79 -5.98 6.55
C LEU A 28 -14.35 -6.11 6.08
N ARG A 29 -13.55 -6.96 6.74
CA ARG A 29 -12.17 -7.24 6.33
C ARG A 29 -12.13 -7.74 4.88
N ASP A 30 -12.99 -8.69 4.54
CA ASP A 30 -13.01 -9.32 3.22
C ASP A 30 -13.50 -8.35 2.15
N ALA A 31 -14.53 -7.55 2.44
CA ALA A 31 -14.99 -6.50 1.54
C ALA A 31 -13.89 -5.48 1.23
N VAL A 32 -13.11 -5.06 2.23
CA VAL A 32 -11.98 -4.13 2.02
C VAL A 32 -10.86 -4.80 1.22
N ASN A 33 -10.55 -6.06 1.50
CA ASN A 33 -9.54 -6.80 0.74
C ASN A 33 -9.92 -6.95 -0.74
N VAL A 34 -11.19 -7.21 -1.05
CA VAL A 34 -11.69 -7.24 -2.44
C VAL A 34 -11.53 -5.86 -3.08
N ALA A 35 -11.98 -4.78 -2.40
CA ALA A 35 -11.86 -3.43 -2.93
C ALA A 35 -10.40 -3.03 -3.22
N LEU A 36 -9.45 -3.39 -2.35
CA LEU A 36 -8.02 -3.12 -2.57
C LEU A 36 -7.47 -3.88 -3.78
N ARG A 37 -7.91 -5.12 -4.01
CA ARG A 37 -7.54 -5.90 -5.20
C ARG A 37 -8.08 -5.29 -6.48
N ASP A 38 -9.31 -4.80 -6.46
CA ASP A 38 -9.95 -4.14 -7.61
C ASP A 38 -9.26 -2.81 -7.94
N LEU A 39 -8.90 -2.01 -6.92
CA LEU A 39 -8.12 -0.78 -7.09
C LEU A 39 -6.73 -1.05 -7.67
N TRP A 40 -6.11 -2.17 -7.30
CA TRP A 40 -4.83 -2.59 -7.88
C TRP A 40 -4.99 -3.00 -9.34
N ALA A 41 -5.95 -3.88 -9.65
CA ALA A 41 -6.18 -4.41 -10.99
C ALA A 41 -6.60 -3.33 -12.00
N SER A 42 -7.41 -2.36 -11.56
CA SER A 42 -7.82 -1.20 -12.37
C SER A 42 -6.70 -0.17 -12.60
N GLY A 43 -5.65 -0.19 -11.78
CA GLY A 43 -4.59 0.82 -11.78
C GLY A 43 -4.96 2.12 -11.04
N GLU A 44 -6.15 2.22 -10.46
CA GLU A 44 -6.55 3.38 -9.65
C GLU A 44 -5.64 3.58 -8.45
N TYR A 45 -5.20 2.49 -7.81
CA TYR A 45 -4.22 2.56 -6.73
C TYR A 45 -2.92 3.24 -7.19
N LYS A 46 -2.45 2.91 -8.39
CA LYS A 46 -1.25 3.51 -8.98
C LYS A 46 -1.44 5.01 -9.22
N ALA A 47 -2.61 5.43 -9.69
CA ALA A 47 -2.94 6.84 -9.86
C ALA A 47 -2.97 7.60 -8.51
N LEU A 48 -3.56 7.00 -7.48
CA LEU A 48 -3.55 7.55 -6.11
C LEU A 48 -2.12 7.66 -5.57
N TYR A 49 -1.31 6.60 -5.71
CA TYR A 49 0.07 6.60 -5.24
C TYR A 49 0.89 7.73 -5.89
N ARG A 50 0.77 7.90 -7.21
CA ARG A 50 1.41 9.02 -7.94
C ARG A 50 0.94 10.38 -7.44
N LYS A 51 -0.35 10.55 -7.15
CA LYS A 51 -0.90 11.81 -6.65
C LYS A 51 -0.25 12.24 -5.33
N TYR A 52 -0.01 11.29 -4.42
CA TYR A 52 0.51 11.61 -3.09
C TYR A 52 2.04 11.52 -2.99
N PHE A 53 2.69 10.64 -3.76
CA PHE A 53 4.13 10.36 -3.64
C PHE A 53 4.95 10.72 -4.89
N GLY A 54 4.30 10.99 -6.02
CA GLY A 54 4.97 11.42 -7.26
C GLY A 54 5.71 10.32 -8.02
N THR A 55 5.69 9.08 -7.55
CA THR A 55 6.34 7.93 -8.18
C THR A 55 5.35 6.78 -8.38
N ASP A 56 5.79 5.70 -9.03
CA ASP A 56 5.05 4.44 -9.01
C ASP A 56 5.29 3.72 -7.68
N PRO A 57 4.33 2.91 -7.20
CA PRO A 57 4.56 2.02 -6.08
C PRO A 57 5.67 1.03 -6.44
N THR A 58 6.68 0.90 -5.58
CA THR A 58 7.81 0.00 -5.76
C THR A 58 7.53 -1.42 -5.26
N VAL A 59 6.48 -1.57 -4.47
CA VAL A 59 5.99 -2.85 -3.96
C VAL A 59 4.54 -3.06 -4.41
N PRO A 60 4.16 -4.30 -4.81
CA PRO A 60 2.75 -4.62 -5.03
C PRO A 60 1.98 -4.55 -3.71
N ILE A 61 0.67 -4.29 -3.78
CA ILE A 61 -0.20 -4.54 -2.62
C ILE A 61 -0.07 -6.03 -2.30
N GLU A 62 0.31 -6.34 -1.06
CA GLU A 62 0.32 -7.71 -0.57
C GLU A 62 -1.10 -8.27 -0.64
N THR A 63 -1.33 -9.14 -1.63
CA THR A 63 -2.50 -10.00 -1.69
C THR A 63 -2.24 -11.21 -0.81
N GLN A 64 -2.08 -11.01 0.50
CA GLN A 64 -2.09 -12.15 1.41
C GLN A 64 -3.48 -12.80 1.34
N PRO A 65 -3.56 -14.15 1.35
CA PRO A 65 -4.83 -14.85 1.43
C PRO A 65 -5.60 -14.54 2.72
#